data_AF-A0A932DBB2-F1
#
_entry.id   AF-A0A932DBB2-F1
#
_cell.length_a   1.000
_cell.length_b   1.000
_cell.length_c   1.000
_cell.angle_alpha   90.00
_cell.angle_beta   90.00
_cell.angle_gamma   90.00
#
_symmetry.space_group_name_H-M   'P 1'
#
loop_
_entity.id
_entity.type
_entity.pdbx_description
1 polymer ?
#
loop_
_entity_poly.entity_id
_entity_poly.type
_entity_poly.pdbx_seq_one_letter_code
_entity_poly.pdbx_strand_id
1 'polypeptide(L)'
;MRNVRLFSLWAGCLVTCLNAPLGVLQGAPATFTIDPAQSQITISGTALGNELLEQGPGSLTARFGGTFEADVTDSTIQFTGGSAIDAEPSGEWEPLPDGSFGKAPADYGAKATVLGSDTKASLRNTLLDATSGVLALASGTFDSAGIVFGFPTESTASLDYRVSGFLGTSGSKRLEGLSTNQVTTGGTLLTSGGTQTLTIPVDAKFSFTLLLSDDIKFTLTGQLVATRTLGPDLVFDSRSVTVGGDTVTLHWEAPPGQKFRVESSSDLKTWRERATGITSATTAYIWSAPTEGPIELFRLVK
;
A
#
# COMPACT_ATOMS: atom_id res chain seq x y z
N MET A 1 16.13 38.09 -41.23
CA MET A 1 15.01 37.55 -40.41
C MET A 1 14.30 36.51 -41.27
N ARG A 2 14.55 35.22 -41.03
CA ARG A 2 14.04 34.11 -41.85
C ARG A 2 13.07 33.31 -41.00
N ASN A 3 11.85 33.20 -41.49
CA ASN A 3 10.69 32.62 -40.84
C ASN A 3 10.90 31.13 -40.55
N VAL A 4 10.77 30.73 -39.28
CA VAL A 4 10.61 29.34 -38.86
C VAL A 4 9.15 28.96 -39.10
N ARG A 5 8.90 27.95 -39.94
CA ARG A 5 7.56 27.37 -40.15
C ARG A 5 7.48 26.06 -39.38
N LEU A 6 6.61 26.00 -38.37
CA LEU A 6 6.15 24.75 -37.78
C LEU A 6 5.22 24.05 -38.79
N PHE A 7 5.56 22.83 -39.17
CA PHE A 7 4.63 21.92 -39.82
C PHE A 7 4.29 20.80 -38.83
N SER A 8 3.04 20.75 -38.38
CA SER A 8 2.44 19.56 -37.78
C SER A 8 1.90 18.70 -38.93
N LEU A 9 2.45 17.50 -39.10
CA LEU A 9 1.86 16.47 -39.96
C LEU A 9 1.41 15.32 -39.08
N TRP A 10 0.09 15.15 -38.99
CA TRP A 10 -0.57 13.94 -38.53
C TRP A 10 -0.36 12.85 -39.58
N ALA A 11 0.40 11.81 -39.26
CA ALA A 11 0.46 10.58 -40.04
C ALA A 11 0.15 9.41 -39.12
N GLY A 12 -1.05 8.86 -39.27
CA GLY A 12 -1.44 7.60 -38.64
C GLY A 12 -0.60 6.46 -39.21
N CYS A 13 0.26 5.89 -38.36
CA CYS A 13 0.98 4.66 -38.65
C CYS A 13 0.45 3.58 -37.71
N LEU A 14 -0.32 2.64 -38.27
CA LEU A 14 -0.76 1.42 -37.60
C LEU A 14 0.46 0.48 -37.52
N VAL A 15 1.18 0.53 -36.41
CA VAL A 15 2.26 -0.43 -36.11
C VAL A 15 1.63 -1.64 -35.44
N THR A 16 1.56 -2.76 -36.16
CA THR A 16 1.25 -4.07 -35.59
C THR A 16 2.54 -4.63 -34.98
N CYS A 17 2.68 -4.54 -33.66
CA CYS A 17 3.77 -5.18 -32.92
C CYS A 17 3.45 -6.68 -32.78
N LEU A 18 4.11 -7.52 -33.57
CA LEU A 18 4.09 -8.97 -33.40
C LEU A 18 5.38 -9.41 -32.68
N ASN A 19 5.18 -10.16 -31.59
CA ASN A 19 6.14 -10.97 -30.83
C ASN A 19 7.18 -10.25 -29.95
N ALA A 20 6.79 -9.94 -28.71
CA ALA A 20 7.71 -9.93 -27.57
C ALA A 20 7.62 -11.30 -26.86
N PRO A 21 8.73 -11.83 -26.30
CA PRO A 21 8.67 -13.00 -25.43
C PRO A 21 7.76 -12.68 -24.24
N LEU A 22 7.02 -13.68 -23.76
CA LEU A 22 6.21 -13.65 -22.54
C LEU A 22 7.11 -13.39 -21.32
N GLY A 23 7.61 -12.17 -21.18
CA GLY A 23 8.11 -11.66 -19.92
C GLY A 23 6.90 -11.47 -19.02
N VAL A 24 6.96 -12.04 -17.82
CA VAL A 24 6.02 -11.68 -16.76
C VAL A 24 6.14 -10.16 -16.61
N LEU A 25 5.08 -9.42 -16.95
CA LEU A 25 4.99 -7.99 -16.68
C LEU A 25 5.01 -7.85 -15.16
N GLN A 26 6.20 -7.66 -14.60
CA GLN A 26 6.35 -7.39 -13.18
C GLN A 26 5.72 -6.02 -12.89
N GLY A 27 4.81 -5.97 -11.92
CA GLY A 27 4.19 -4.71 -11.51
C GLY A 27 5.22 -3.72 -10.99
N ALA A 28 4.93 -2.43 -11.15
CA ALA A 28 5.78 -1.40 -10.57
C ALA A 28 5.53 -1.34 -9.06
N PRO A 29 6.59 -1.38 -8.22
CA PRO A 29 6.42 -1.29 -6.77
C PRO A 29 5.73 0.03 -6.40
N ALA A 30 4.85 -0.07 -5.43
CA ALA A 30 3.87 0.94 -5.06
C ALA A 30 3.72 0.96 -3.53
N THR A 31 4.12 2.06 -2.93
CA THR A 31 3.80 2.35 -1.53
C THR A 31 2.60 3.29 -1.47
N PHE A 32 1.55 2.89 -0.77
CA PHE A 32 0.40 3.72 -0.47
C PHE A 32 0.41 4.11 1.00
N THR A 33 0.11 5.38 1.29
CA THR A 33 -0.05 5.88 2.66
C THR A 33 -1.50 5.81 3.07
N ILE A 34 -1.79 5.14 4.19
CA ILE A 34 -3.14 4.99 4.75
C ILE A 34 -3.60 6.34 5.32
N ASP A 35 -4.84 6.72 5.03
CA ASP A 35 -5.51 7.89 5.59
C ASP A 35 -6.33 7.49 6.84
N PRO A 36 -5.90 7.87 8.07
CA PRO A 36 -6.60 7.53 9.30
C PRO A 36 -7.98 8.17 9.44
N ALA A 37 -8.27 9.26 8.72
CA ALA A 37 -9.58 9.88 8.74
C ALA A 37 -10.64 9.05 7.98
N GLN A 38 -10.19 8.18 7.08
CA GLN A 38 -11.05 7.33 6.24
C GLN A 38 -10.88 5.83 6.54
N SER A 39 -9.90 5.46 7.37
CA SER A 39 -9.56 4.08 7.69
C SER A 39 -9.96 3.75 9.11
N GLN A 40 -10.98 2.90 9.26
CA GLN A 40 -11.53 2.52 10.55
C GLN A 40 -11.92 1.04 10.54
N ILE A 41 -11.53 0.34 11.60
CA ILE A 41 -11.84 -1.08 11.80
C ILE A 41 -12.43 -1.30 13.19
N THR A 42 -13.55 -1.99 13.22
CA THR A 42 -14.23 -2.45 14.44
C THR A 42 -13.94 -3.92 14.68
N ILE A 43 -13.73 -4.27 15.94
CA ILE A 43 -13.60 -5.63 16.43
C ILE A 43 -14.95 -6.15 16.93
N SER A 44 -15.30 -7.35 16.49
CA SER A 44 -16.37 -8.16 17.10
C SER A 44 -15.85 -9.57 17.35
N GLY A 45 -16.55 -10.37 18.17
CA GLY A 45 -16.14 -11.76 18.39
C GLY A 45 -16.52 -12.30 19.75
N THR A 46 -15.77 -13.30 20.21
CA THR A 46 -16.04 -14.01 21.45
C THR A 46 -14.78 -14.37 22.22
N ALA A 47 -14.87 -14.40 23.55
CA ALA A 47 -13.91 -15.00 24.46
C ALA A 47 -14.57 -16.14 25.25
N LEU A 48 -14.07 -17.37 25.12
CA LEU A 48 -14.63 -18.59 25.71
C LEU A 48 -16.14 -18.73 25.41
N GLY A 49 -16.54 -18.39 24.19
CA GLY A 49 -17.92 -18.41 23.72
C GLY A 49 -18.80 -17.23 24.16
N ASN A 50 -18.28 -16.28 24.95
CA ASN A 50 -19.01 -15.09 25.38
C ASN A 50 -18.66 -13.91 24.48
N GLU A 51 -19.66 -13.12 24.11
CA GLU A 51 -19.48 -11.96 23.23
C GLU A 51 -18.50 -10.94 23.81
N LEU A 52 -17.67 -10.37 22.92
CA LEU A 52 -16.83 -9.22 23.25
C LEU A 52 -17.67 -7.95 23.28
N LEU A 53 -17.66 -7.27 24.42
CA LEU A 53 -18.32 -6.00 24.63
C LEU A 53 -17.30 -4.88 24.82
N GLU A 54 -17.72 -3.65 24.58
CA GLU A 54 -16.90 -2.46 24.84
C GLU A 54 -16.57 -2.31 26.34
N GLN A 55 -15.31 -2.02 26.66
CA GLN A 55 -14.95 -1.52 28.00
C GLN A 55 -15.55 -0.14 28.26
N GLY A 56 -15.51 0.73 27.25
CA GLY A 56 -16.17 2.03 27.19
C GLY A 56 -16.46 2.44 25.74
N PRO A 57 -17.22 3.54 25.52
CA PRO A 57 -17.64 3.93 24.17
C PRO A 57 -16.46 4.02 23.19
N GLY A 58 -16.57 3.33 22.04
CA GLY A 58 -15.56 3.33 20.98
C GLY A 58 -14.37 2.40 21.22
N SER A 59 -14.28 1.72 22.36
CA SER A 59 -13.14 0.85 22.69
C SER A 59 -12.98 -0.36 21.76
N LEU A 60 -14.00 -0.74 20.99
CA LEU A 60 -13.90 -1.80 19.99
C LEU A 60 -13.61 -1.27 18.58
N THR A 61 -13.35 0.02 18.40
CA THR A 61 -13.12 0.64 17.09
C THR A 61 -11.85 1.48 17.09
N ALA A 62 -10.92 1.19 16.16
CA ALA A 62 -9.68 1.94 16.00
C ALA A 62 -9.58 2.54 14.60
N ARG A 63 -8.83 3.64 14.50
CA ARG A 63 -8.37 4.18 13.22
C ARG A 63 -7.06 3.52 12.81
N PHE A 64 -6.76 3.55 11.52
CA PHE A 64 -5.54 2.93 11.00
C PHE A 64 -4.71 3.92 10.19
N GLY A 65 -3.40 3.88 10.38
CA GLY A 65 -2.41 4.60 9.59
C GLY A 65 -1.35 3.67 9.02
N GLY A 66 -0.26 4.26 8.54
CA GLY A 66 0.89 3.53 8.00
C GLY A 66 0.81 3.30 6.48
N THR A 67 1.24 2.14 5.99
CA THR A 67 1.42 1.89 4.56
C THR A 67 0.90 0.54 4.06
N PHE A 68 0.54 0.51 2.78
CA PHE A 68 0.45 -0.71 1.97
C PHE A 68 1.61 -0.78 0.98
N GLU A 69 2.21 -1.95 0.84
CA GLU A 69 3.18 -2.27 -0.20
C GLU A 69 2.55 -3.20 -1.25
N ALA A 70 2.62 -2.80 -2.52
CA ALA A 70 2.05 -3.55 -3.62
C ALA A 70 2.87 -3.41 -4.91
N ASP A 71 2.70 -4.35 -5.83
CA ASP A 71 3.11 -4.24 -7.22
C ASP A 71 1.85 -3.95 -8.07
N VAL A 72 1.89 -2.86 -8.83
CA VAL A 72 0.73 -2.38 -9.62
C VAL A 72 1.09 -2.28 -11.10
N THR A 73 0.23 -2.82 -11.95
CA THR A 73 0.22 -2.59 -13.41
C THR A 73 -1.10 -1.92 -13.82
N ASP A 74 -1.27 -1.68 -15.13
CA ASP A 74 -2.54 -1.18 -15.67
C ASP A 74 -3.71 -2.17 -15.51
N SER A 75 -3.42 -3.47 -15.31
CA SER A 75 -4.42 -4.54 -15.28
C SER A 75 -4.32 -5.48 -14.08
N THR A 76 -3.39 -5.25 -13.16
CA THR A 76 -3.21 -6.08 -11.97
C THR A 76 -2.73 -5.29 -10.76
N ILE A 77 -3.03 -5.82 -9.57
CA ILE A 77 -2.44 -5.42 -8.30
C ILE A 77 -2.04 -6.68 -7.53
N GLN A 78 -0.89 -6.65 -6.86
CA GLN A 78 -0.45 -7.70 -5.96
C GLN A 78 0.07 -7.07 -4.67
N PHE A 79 -0.42 -7.49 -3.51
CA PHE A 79 0.15 -7.10 -2.23
C PHE A 79 1.36 -7.99 -1.94
N THR A 80 2.53 -7.38 -1.85
CA THR A 80 3.82 -8.09 -1.84
C THR A 80 4.27 -8.49 -0.43
N GLY A 81 3.58 -8.01 0.60
CA GLY A 81 4.03 -8.07 1.99
C GLY A 81 4.98 -6.93 2.34
N GLY A 82 5.28 -6.78 3.63
CA GLY A 82 6.05 -5.65 4.14
C GLY A 82 5.24 -4.37 4.36
N SER A 83 3.90 -4.46 4.28
CA SER A 83 3.00 -3.38 4.68
C SER A 83 3.10 -3.14 6.18
N ALA A 84 2.82 -1.91 6.60
CA ALA A 84 2.76 -1.52 8.00
C ALA A 84 1.40 -0.88 8.28
N ILE A 85 0.37 -1.71 8.42
CA ILE A 85 -1.02 -1.29 8.64
C ILE A 85 -1.23 -1.20 10.15
N ASP A 86 -1.07 -0.01 10.71
CA ASP A 86 -0.92 0.22 12.16
C ASP A 86 -2.18 0.84 12.76
N ALA A 87 -2.71 0.23 13.82
CA ALA A 87 -3.87 0.76 14.52
C ALA A 87 -3.45 1.91 15.46
N GLU A 88 -4.22 2.98 15.47
CA GLU A 88 -4.04 4.07 16.42
C GLU A 88 -4.75 3.75 17.75
N PRO A 89 -4.16 4.11 18.91
CA PRO A 89 -4.81 3.96 20.20
C PRO A 89 -6.21 4.61 20.24
N SER A 90 -7.24 3.82 20.52
CA SER A 90 -8.63 4.31 20.66
C SER A 90 -8.93 4.91 22.05
N GLY A 91 -8.05 4.65 23.02
CA GLY A 91 -8.17 5.19 24.37
C GLY A 91 -7.25 4.49 25.38
N GLU A 92 -7.50 4.75 26.67
CA GLU A 92 -6.82 4.06 27.76
C GLU A 92 -7.71 2.93 28.29
N TRP A 93 -7.31 1.69 28.00
CA TRP A 93 -8.07 0.49 28.31
C TRP A 93 -7.34 -0.41 29.31
N GLU A 94 -8.11 -1.17 30.09
CA GLU A 94 -7.58 -2.17 31.02
C GLU A 94 -7.29 -3.48 30.26
N PRO A 95 -6.39 -4.34 30.74
CA PRO A 95 -5.44 -4.14 31.86
C PRO A 95 -4.22 -3.30 31.44
N LEU A 96 -3.22 -3.10 32.32
CA LEU A 96 -1.90 -2.60 31.91
C LEU A 96 -1.21 -3.57 30.94
N PRO A 97 -0.18 -3.11 30.19
CA PRO A 97 0.69 -4.03 29.46
C PRO A 97 1.31 -5.01 30.45
N ASP A 98 1.17 -6.33 30.22
CA ASP A 98 1.44 -7.46 31.15
C ASP A 98 0.21 -8.09 31.84
N GLY A 99 -0.97 -7.48 31.73
CA GLY A 99 -2.20 -8.00 32.33
C GLY A 99 -2.46 -7.54 33.78
N SER A 100 -1.58 -6.73 34.37
CA SER A 100 -1.74 -6.19 35.73
C SER A 100 -2.83 -5.11 35.83
N PHE A 101 -3.17 -4.71 37.05
CA PHE A 101 -4.25 -3.75 37.29
C PHE A 101 -3.87 -2.34 36.82
N GLY A 102 -4.75 -1.73 36.02
CA GLY A 102 -4.64 -0.34 35.61
C GLY A 102 -5.07 -0.17 34.15
N LYS A 103 -4.93 1.06 33.66
CA LYS A 103 -5.25 1.45 32.29
C LYS A 103 -4.01 2.02 31.62
N ALA A 104 -3.88 1.78 30.33
CA ALA A 104 -2.83 2.37 29.50
C ALA A 104 -3.32 2.49 28.04
N PRO A 105 -2.69 3.33 27.20
CA PRO A 105 -3.06 3.51 25.80
C PRO A 105 -3.07 2.20 24.99
N ALA A 106 -4.22 1.84 24.42
CA ALA A 106 -4.43 0.63 23.65
C ALA A 106 -5.28 0.91 22.40
N ASP A 107 -5.08 0.12 21.36
CA ASP A 107 -5.81 0.23 20.08
C ASP A 107 -7.26 -0.23 20.27
N TYR A 108 -7.44 -1.28 21.09
CA TYR A 108 -8.76 -1.81 21.44
C TYR A 108 -8.85 -2.18 22.92
N GLY A 109 -10.06 -2.09 23.48
CA GLY A 109 -10.42 -2.49 24.83
C GLY A 109 -11.71 -3.30 24.85
N ALA A 110 -11.62 -4.59 25.12
CA ALA A 110 -12.77 -5.49 25.19
C ALA A 110 -13.04 -5.95 26.63
N LYS A 111 -14.29 -6.26 26.94
CA LYS A 111 -14.69 -7.00 28.14
C LYS A 111 -15.64 -8.14 27.77
N ALA A 112 -15.62 -9.19 28.56
CA ALA A 112 -16.56 -10.30 28.47
C ALA A 112 -16.81 -10.87 29.87
N THR A 113 -17.97 -11.50 30.07
CA THR A 113 -18.25 -12.26 31.30
C THR A 113 -17.96 -13.74 31.01
N VAL A 114 -16.92 -14.28 31.63
CA VAL A 114 -16.47 -15.67 31.43
C VAL A 114 -16.65 -16.43 32.73
N LEU A 115 -17.45 -17.50 32.72
CA LEU A 115 -17.75 -18.31 33.91
C LEU A 115 -18.18 -17.46 35.12
N GLY A 116 -19.01 -16.44 34.89
CA GLY A 116 -19.49 -15.51 35.91
C GLY A 116 -18.44 -14.52 36.43
N SER A 117 -17.27 -14.44 35.80
CA SER A 117 -16.19 -13.50 36.16
C SER A 117 -15.98 -12.43 35.08
N ASP A 118 -15.81 -11.19 35.53
CA ASP A 118 -15.47 -10.08 34.62
C ASP A 118 -14.04 -10.25 34.10
N THR A 119 -13.96 -10.36 32.78
CA THR A 119 -12.72 -10.44 32.01
C THR A 119 -12.56 -9.17 31.20
N LYS A 120 -11.38 -8.56 31.25
CA LYS A 120 -11.01 -7.41 30.43
C LYS A 120 -9.75 -7.76 29.64
N ALA A 121 -9.68 -7.23 28.44
CA ALA A 121 -8.52 -7.36 27.58
C ALA A 121 -8.30 -6.12 26.73
N SER A 122 -7.05 -5.87 26.38
CA SER A 122 -6.65 -4.80 25.49
C SER A 122 -5.76 -5.34 24.38
N LEU A 123 -5.98 -4.88 23.15
CA LEU A 123 -5.03 -5.08 22.06
C LEU A 123 -4.15 -3.84 21.96
N ARG A 124 -2.83 -4.03 21.84
CA ARG A 124 -1.84 -2.97 21.77
C ARG A 124 -0.89 -3.19 20.60
N ASN A 125 -0.44 -2.10 19.99
CA ASN A 125 0.51 -2.10 18.86
C ASN A 125 0.06 -3.02 17.72
N THR A 126 -1.24 -3.01 17.42
CA THR A 126 -1.90 -3.85 16.42
C THR A 126 -1.39 -3.45 15.04
N LEU A 127 -0.41 -4.21 14.57
CA LEU A 127 0.24 -4.04 13.28
C LEU A 127 -0.08 -5.22 12.37
N LEU A 128 -0.62 -4.93 11.19
CA LEU A 128 -0.93 -5.91 10.17
C LEU A 128 -0.03 -5.73 8.93
N ASP A 129 0.24 -6.85 8.26
CA ASP A 129 0.74 -6.91 6.89
C ASP A 129 -0.39 -7.41 5.97
N ALA A 130 -0.27 -7.13 4.67
CA ALA A 130 -1.16 -7.59 3.63
C ALA A 130 -0.36 -8.27 2.51
N THR A 131 -0.81 -9.46 2.12
CA THR A 131 -0.23 -10.24 1.01
C THR A 131 -1.32 -10.75 0.08
N SER A 132 -0.99 -10.98 -1.19
CA SER A 132 -1.91 -11.63 -2.14
C SER A 132 -1.15 -12.30 -3.28
N GLY A 133 -1.86 -13.15 -4.02
CA GLY A 133 -1.50 -13.44 -5.41
C GLY A 133 -1.74 -12.22 -6.31
N VAL A 134 -1.48 -12.38 -7.61
CA VAL A 134 -1.82 -11.34 -8.60
C VAL A 134 -3.35 -11.26 -8.73
N LEU A 135 -3.92 -10.11 -8.41
CA LEU A 135 -5.34 -9.83 -8.53
C LEU A 135 -5.59 -9.02 -9.80
N ALA A 136 -6.57 -9.43 -10.60
CA ALA A 136 -6.95 -8.69 -11.79
C ALA A 136 -7.58 -7.34 -11.42
N LEU A 137 -7.11 -6.28 -12.06
CA LEU A 137 -7.68 -4.94 -11.97
C LEU A 137 -8.51 -4.67 -13.22
N ALA A 138 -9.82 -4.55 -13.06
CA ALA A 138 -10.75 -4.21 -14.13
C ALA A 138 -11.52 -2.95 -13.76
N SER A 139 -11.40 -1.91 -14.59
CA SER A 139 -12.10 -0.63 -14.39
C SER A 139 -11.87 -0.03 -12.99
N GLY A 140 -10.66 -0.15 -12.45
CA GLY A 140 -10.31 0.36 -11.12
C GLY A 140 -10.87 -0.48 -9.97
N THR A 141 -11.30 -1.71 -10.21
CA THR A 141 -11.79 -2.65 -9.19
C THR A 141 -11.03 -3.96 -9.22
N PHE A 142 -10.88 -4.61 -8.08
CA PHE A 142 -10.22 -5.92 -7.95
C PHE A 142 -10.89 -6.76 -6.84
N ASP A 143 -10.70 -8.07 -6.88
CA ASP A 143 -11.23 -8.98 -5.87
C ASP A 143 -10.38 -8.95 -4.59
N SER A 144 -10.78 -8.12 -3.63
CA SER A 144 -10.09 -7.97 -2.34
C SER A 144 -10.27 -9.17 -1.41
N ALA A 145 -11.12 -10.15 -1.74
CA ALA A 145 -11.17 -11.41 -1.00
C ALA A 145 -9.89 -12.26 -1.17
N GLY A 146 -9.09 -11.97 -2.21
CA GLY A 146 -7.78 -12.59 -2.41
C GLY A 146 -6.66 -12.04 -1.50
N ILE A 147 -6.94 -11.06 -0.65
CA ILE A 147 -5.98 -10.49 0.31
C ILE A 147 -5.93 -11.37 1.56
N VAL A 148 -4.71 -11.64 2.03
CA VAL A 148 -4.44 -12.26 3.33
C VAL A 148 -3.80 -11.22 4.25
N PHE A 149 -4.47 -10.93 5.36
CA PHE A 149 -3.94 -10.11 6.44
C PHE A 149 -3.21 -10.97 7.46
N GLY A 150 -2.12 -10.47 8.03
CA GLY A 150 -1.37 -11.20 9.03
C GLY A 150 -0.65 -10.30 10.02
N PHE A 151 -0.35 -10.81 11.20
CA PHE A 151 0.55 -10.13 12.13
C PHE A 151 2.00 -10.45 11.73
N PRO A 152 2.85 -9.45 11.44
CA PRO A 152 4.27 -9.68 11.15
C PRO A 152 4.97 -10.40 12.31
N THR A 153 5.92 -11.29 12.01
CA THR A 153 6.64 -12.06 13.05
C THR A 153 7.42 -11.16 14.02
N GLU A 154 7.94 -10.03 13.53
CA GLU A 154 8.69 -9.06 14.32
C GLU A 154 7.79 -8.05 15.05
N SER A 155 6.47 -8.22 14.97
CA SER A 155 5.51 -7.30 15.58
C SER A 155 5.58 -7.35 17.11
N THR A 156 5.28 -6.20 17.71
CA THR A 156 5.05 -6.06 19.16
C THR A 156 3.56 -6.09 19.52
N ALA A 157 2.71 -6.41 18.55
CA ALA A 157 1.27 -6.56 18.73
C ALA A 157 0.95 -7.58 19.82
N SER A 158 0.14 -7.18 20.80
CA SER A 158 -0.19 -8.02 21.95
C SER A 158 -1.64 -7.92 22.38
N LEU A 159 -2.15 -9.04 22.91
CA LEU A 159 -3.37 -9.17 23.70
C LEU A 159 -2.96 -9.24 25.18
N ASP A 160 -3.18 -8.17 25.92
CA ASP A 160 -3.10 -8.19 27.38
C ASP A 160 -4.47 -8.52 27.95
N TYR A 161 -4.53 -9.44 28.91
CA TYR A 161 -5.79 -9.91 29.46
C TYR A 161 -5.73 -10.08 30.97
N ARG A 162 -6.89 -9.92 31.59
CA ARG A 162 -7.12 -10.21 33.00
C ARG A 162 -8.50 -10.80 33.22
N VAL A 163 -8.53 -11.98 33.82
CA VAL A 163 -9.72 -12.69 34.26
C VAL A 163 -9.79 -12.57 35.79
N SER A 164 -10.85 -11.94 36.29
CA SER A 164 -11.10 -11.83 37.72
C SER A 164 -11.72 -13.13 38.28
N GLY A 165 -11.92 -13.24 39.59
CA GLY A 165 -12.69 -14.34 40.18
C GLY A 165 -11.94 -15.68 40.27
N PHE A 166 -12.68 -16.79 40.15
CA PHE A 166 -12.20 -18.14 40.49
C PHE A 166 -11.04 -18.63 39.62
N LEU A 167 -10.96 -18.21 38.35
CA LEU A 167 -9.83 -18.54 37.47
C LEU A 167 -8.58 -17.69 37.76
N GLY A 168 -8.76 -16.45 38.23
CA GLY A 168 -7.70 -15.56 38.70
C GLY A 168 -6.42 -15.56 37.85
N THR A 169 -6.52 -15.24 36.57
CA THR A 169 -5.38 -15.27 35.64
C THR A 169 -5.22 -13.95 34.90
N SER A 170 -3.99 -13.58 34.60
CA SER A 170 -3.65 -12.43 33.75
C SER A 170 -2.40 -12.73 32.96
N GLY A 171 -2.17 -11.97 31.90
CA GLY A 171 -0.95 -12.06 31.14
C GLY A 171 -1.01 -11.24 29.87
N SER A 172 0.00 -11.47 29.04
CA SER A 172 0.12 -10.90 27.70
C SER A 172 0.43 -12.02 26.71
N LYS A 173 -0.20 -11.98 25.54
CA LYS A 173 0.06 -12.89 24.44
C LYS A 173 0.33 -12.09 23.18
N ARG A 174 1.41 -12.41 22.46
CA ARG A 174 1.65 -11.82 21.14
C ARG A 174 0.54 -12.21 20.16
N LEU A 175 0.16 -11.26 19.31
CA LEU A 175 -0.73 -11.51 18.19
C LEU A 175 0.08 -12.14 17.05
N GLU A 176 -0.50 -13.14 16.42
CA GLU A 176 0.08 -13.97 15.38
C GLU A 176 -1.07 -14.53 14.52
N GLY A 177 -0.71 -15.11 13.38
CA GLY A 177 -1.66 -15.77 12.49
C GLY A 177 -2.02 -14.95 11.26
N LEU A 178 -2.72 -15.62 10.36
CA LEU A 178 -3.12 -15.13 9.05
C LEU A 178 -4.63 -15.25 8.90
N SER A 179 -5.22 -14.33 8.14
CA SER A 179 -6.64 -14.36 7.81
C SER A 179 -6.88 -13.90 6.39
N THR A 180 -7.50 -14.75 5.59
CA THR A 180 -8.01 -14.38 4.27
C THR A 180 -9.23 -13.49 4.42
N ASN A 181 -9.24 -12.38 3.70
CA ASN A 181 -10.33 -11.41 3.70
C ASN A 181 -11.62 -12.04 3.16
N GLN A 182 -12.73 -11.89 3.88
CA GLN A 182 -14.01 -12.58 3.59
C GLN A 182 -15.09 -11.64 3.02
N VAL A 183 -14.66 -10.53 2.44
CA VAL A 183 -15.56 -9.54 1.84
C VAL A 183 -16.20 -10.05 0.56
N THR A 184 -17.42 -9.59 0.29
CA THR A 184 -18.14 -9.82 -0.97
C THR A 184 -18.05 -8.63 -1.92
N THR A 185 -17.62 -7.48 -1.42
CA THR A 185 -17.39 -6.26 -2.19
C THR A 185 -15.91 -6.18 -2.55
N GLY A 186 -15.60 -5.96 -3.82
CA GLY A 186 -14.23 -5.77 -4.28
C GLY A 186 -13.57 -4.51 -3.73
N GLY A 187 -12.23 -4.49 -3.77
CA GLY A 187 -11.45 -3.29 -3.52
C GLY A 187 -11.43 -2.39 -4.76
N THR A 188 -11.05 -1.13 -4.57
CA THR A 188 -10.91 -0.18 -5.68
C THR A 188 -9.51 0.43 -5.71
N LEU A 189 -9.05 0.73 -6.92
CA LEU A 189 -7.86 1.52 -7.20
C LEU A 189 -8.23 2.55 -8.25
N LEU A 190 -8.51 3.79 -7.82
CA LEU A 190 -8.99 4.86 -8.66
C LEU A 190 -7.93 5.93 -8.83
N THR A 191 -7.76 6.45 -10.04
CA THR A 191 -6.82 7.56 -10.30
C THR A 191 -7.61 8.84 -10.57
N SER A 192 -7.30 9.91 -9.83
CA SER A 192 -7.85 11.24 -10.05
C SER A 192 -6.78 12.30 -9.81
N GLY A 193 -6.57 13.20 -10.78
CA GLY A 193 -5.63 14.31 -10.65
C GLY A 193 -4.19 13.89 -10.28
N GLY A 194 -3.71 12.76 -10.81
CA GLY A 194 -2.39 12.20 -10.48
C GLY A 194 -2.29 11.52 -9.11
N THR A 195 -3.38 11.40 -8.37
CA THR A 195 -3.43 10.62 -7.12
C THR A 195 -4.16 9.32 -7.36
N GLN A 196 -3.55 8.22 -6.94
CA GLN A 196 -4.22 6.93 -6.84
C GLN A 196 -4.76 6.73 -5.43
N THR A 197 -6.04 6.39 -5.33
CA THR A 197 -6.72 6.02 -4.09
C THR A 197 -7.02 4.54 -4.12
N LEU A 198 -6.47 3.81 -3.15
CA LEU A 198 -6.71 2.42 -2.86
C LEU A 198 -7.75 2.32 -1.74
N THR A 199 -8.81 1.56 -1.96
CA THR A 199 -9.84 1.29 -0.94
C THR A 199 -10.03 -0.21 -0.80
N ILE A 200 -9.85 -0.72 0.42
CA ILE A 200 -9.99 -2.15 0.74
C ILE A 200 -11.04 -2.31 1.83
N PRO A 201 -12.20 -2.93 1.55
CA PRO A 201 -13.09 -3.40 2.61
C PRO A 201 -12.42 -4.57 3.34
N VAL A 202 -12.65 -4.66 4.65
CA VAL A 202 -12.03 -5.66 5.53
C VAL A 202 -13.12 -6.47 6.23
N ASP A 203 -12.98 -7.79 6.17
CA ASP A 203 -13.64 -8.80 7.00
C ASP A 203 -12.61 -9.92 7.25
N ALA A 204 -11.79 -9.77 8.29
CA ALA A 204 -10.70 -10.68 8.59
C ALA A 204 -10.88 -11.31 9.98
N LYS A 205 -10.84 -12.64 10.06
CA LYS A 205 -11.09 -13.44 11.26
C LYS A 205 -9.81 -14.04 11.81
N PHE A 206 -9.52 -13.75 13.07
CA PHE A 206 -8.39 -14.31 13.80
C PHE A 206 -8.88 -15.14 14.98
N SER A 207 -8.08 -16.14 15.36
CA SER A 207 -8.36 -17.00 16.51
C SER A 207 -7.09 -17.23 17.31
N PHE A 208 -7.22 -17.21 18.63
CA PHE A 208 -6.12 -17.38 19.57
C PHE A 208 -6.53 -18.37 20.65
N THR A 209 -5.53 -19.08 21.14
CA THR A 209 -5.65 -19.95 22.31
C THR A 209 -5.07 -19.25 23.54
N LEU A 210 -5.88 -18.99 24.56
CA LEU A 210 -5.44 -18.59 25.90
C LEU A 210 -5.46 -19.76 26.87
N LEU A 211 -6.61 -20.45 26.99
CA LEU A 211 -6.83 -21.58 27.88
C LEU A 211 -7.20 -22.85 27.12
N LEU A 212 -8.12 -22.72 26.16
CA LEU A 212 -8.57 -23.80 25.28
C LEU A 212 -8.29 -23.44 23.82
N SER A 213 -8.16 -24.46 22.97
CA SER A 213 -7.95 -24.26 21.53
C SER A 213 -9.00 -23.31 20.97
N ASP A 214 -8.55 -22.23 20.33
CA ASP A 214 -9.37 -21.21 19.66
C ASP A 214 -10.48 -20.60 20.53
N ASP A 215 -10.18 -20.37 21.79
CA ASP A 215 -11.12 -19.80 22.76
C ASP A 215 -11.30 -18.29 22.62
N ILE A 216 -10.37 -17.58 21.99
CA ILE A 216 -10.53 -16.18 21.61
C ILE A 216 -10.69 -16.10 20.11
N LYS A 217 -11.80 -15.49 19.65
CA LYS A 217 -12.06 -15.25 18.24
C LYS A 217 -12.41 -13.79 18.07
N PHE A 218 -11.77 -13.12 17.13
CA PHE A 218 -12.22 -11.79 16.72
C PHE A 218 -12.24 -11.62 15.22
N THR A 219 -13.16 -10.78 14.78
CA THR A 219 -13.34 -10.35 13.39
C THR A 219 -13.02 -8.87 13.33
N LEU A 220 -12.10 -8.51 12.45
CA LEU A 220 -11.82 -7.15 12.02
C LEU A 220 -12.79 -6.81 10.89
N THR A 221 -13.65 -5.81 11.07
CA THR A 221 -14.59 -5.36 10.04
C THR A 221 -14.48 -3.87 9.82
N GLY A 222 -14.44 -3.43 8.57
CA GLY A 222 -14.44 -2.01 8.23
C GLY A 222 -13.80 -1.73 6.88
N GLN A 223 -13.04 -0.65 6.78
CA GLN A 223 -12.39 -0.24 5.54
C GLN A 223 -11.04 0.42 5.82
N LEU A 224 -10.11 0.19 4.89
CA LEU A 224 -8.83 0.87 4.80
C LEU A 224 -8.81 1.69 3.50
N VAL A 225 -8.45 2.96 3.61
CA VAL A 225 -8.28 3.87 2.47
C VAL A 225 -6.86 4.39 2.49
N ALA A 226 -6.16 4.26 1.37
CA ALA A 226 -4.79 4.69 1.23
C ALA A 226 -4.59 5.44 -0.09
N THR A 227 -3.60 6.31 -0.15
CA THR A 227 -3.30 7.09 -1.34
C THR A 227 -1.83 7.01 -1.71
N ARG A 228 -1.55 7.14 -3.00
CA ARG A 228 -0.21 7.45 -3.51
C ARG A 228 -0.30 8.52 -4.58
N THR A 229 0.68 9.39 -4.65
CA THR A 229 0.81 10.31 -5.78
C THR A 229 1.55 9.60 -6.89
N LEU A 230 0.93 9.47 -8.05
CA LEU A 230 1.65 9.20 -9.27
C LEU A 230 2.44 10.48 -9.58
N GLY A 231 3.76 10.37 -9.70
CA GLY A 231 4.54 11.47 -10.30
C GLY A 231 3.93 11.85 -11.66
N PRO A 232 4.22 13.06 -12.18
CA PRO A 232 3.68 13.44 -13.46
C PRO A 232 3.96 12.33 -14.48
N ASP A 233 3.02 12.10 -15.40
CA ASP A 233 3.33 11.40 -16.64
C ASP A 233 4.62 12.01 -17.23
N LEU A 234 5.37 11.29 -18.05
CA LEU A 234 6.59 11.86 -18.64
C LEU A 234 6.29 13.22 -19.30
N VAL A 235 6.63 14.33 -18.63
CA VAL A 235 6.36 15.68 -19.12
C VAL A 235 7.67 16.27 -19.63
N PHE A 236 7.66 16.61 -20.92
CA PHE A 236 8.63 17.52 -21.51
C PHE A 236 8.03 18.93 -21.48
N ASP A 237 8.57 19.84 -20.66
CA ASP A 237 8.31 21.28 -20.84
C ASP A 237 9.05 21.78 -22.10
N SER A 238 8.62 22.89 -22.68
CA SER A 238 9.34 23.66 -23.71
C SER A 238 10.80 24.02 -23.37
N ARG A 239 11.22 23.92 -22.10
CA ARG A 239 12.61 24.05 -21.63
C ARG A 239 13.36 22.72 -21.48
N SER A 240 12.71 21.61 -21.81
CA SER A 240 13.22 20.25 -21.63
C SER A 240 14.45 19.92 -22.47
N VAL A 241 14.76 20.71 -23.48
CA VAL A 241 15.99 20.54 -24.27
C VAL A 241 16.71 21.88 -24.34
N THR A 242 17.89 21.95 -23.73
CA THR A 242 18.78 23.10 -23.88
C THR A 242 20.03 22.67 -24.64
N VAL A 243 20.48 23.54 -25.55
CA VAL A 243 21.75 23.36 -26.27
C VAL A 243 22.65 24.53 -25.89
N GLY A 244 23.77 24.24 -25.26
CA GLY A 244 24.78 25.21 -24.85
C GLY A 244 26.14 24.80 -25.38
N GLY A 245 26.68 25.56 -26.34
CA GLY A 245 27.87 25.14 -27.09
C GLY A 245 27.63 23.81 -27.80
N ASP A 246 28.53 22.85 -27.58
CA ASP A 246 28.44 21.49 -28.14
C ASP A 246 27.73 20.52 -27.18
N THR A 247 27.04 20.99 -26.15
CA THR A 247 26.34 20.12 -25.18
C THR A 247 24.84 20.25 -25.30
N VAL A 248 24.16 19.12 -25.46
CA VAL A 248 22.71 19.01 -25.27
C VAL A 248 22.43 18.61 -23.82
N THR A 249 21.41 19.21 -23.21
CA THR A 249 20.88 18.80 -21.91
C THR A 249 19.37 18.58 -22.03
N LEU A 250 18.94 17.38 -21.63
CA LEU A 250 17.56 16.99 -21.50
C LEU A 250 17.11 17.12 -20.04
N HIS A 251 15.99 17.79 -19.81
CA HIS A 251 15.28 17.86 -18.54
C HIS A 251 13.90 17.26 -18.71
N TRP A 252 13.51 16.33 -17.86
CA TRP A 252 12.14 15.79 -17.84
C TRP A 252 11.68 15.54 -16.41
N GLU A 253 10.37 15.48 -16.24
CA GLU A 253 9.75 15.08 -14.98
C GLU A 253 9.15 13.68 -15.12
N ALA A 254 9.37 12.84 -14.11
CA ALA A 254 8.82 11.49 -14.01
C ALA A 254 8.81 11.04 -12.53
N PRO A 255 8.09 9.97 -12.15
CA PRO A 255 8.17 9.43 -10.80
C PRO A 255 9.62 9.09 -10.39
N PRO A 256 10.02 9.31 -9.11
CA PRO A 256 11.35 8.94 -8.62
C PRO A 256 11.65 7.45 -8.80
N GLY A 257 12.93 7.11 -8.97
CA GLY A 257 13.42 5.73 -9.06
C GLY A 257 13.14 5.02 -10.40
N GLN A 258 12.40 5.63 -11.32
CA GLN A 258 12.28 5.10 -12.68
C GLN A 258 13.63 5.12 -13.39
N LYS A 259 13.83 4.13 -14.27
CA LYS A 259 15.02 4.04 -15.12
C LYS A 259 14.64 4.45 -16.53
N PHE A 260 15.50 5.24 -17.15
CA PHE A 260 15.35 5.67 -18.53
C PHE A 260 16.61 5.38 -19.33
N ARG A 261 16.40 5.12 -20.61
CA ARG A 261 17.41 5.13 -21.66
C ARG A 261 17.17 6.33 -22.56
N VAL A 262 18.22 7.10 -22.83
CA VAL A 262 18.20 8.17 -23.83
C VAL A 262 18.71 7.58 -25.13
N GLU A 263 17.93 7.76 -26.18
CA GLU A 263 18.33 7.42 -27.54
C GLU A 263 18.32 8.66 -28.42
N SER A 264 19.19 8.68 -29.43
CA SER A 264 19.20 9.73 -30.43
C SER A 264 19.17 9.22 -31.86
N SER A 265 18.74 10.08 -32.77
CA SER A 265 18.59 9.80 -34.19
C SER A 265 18.86 11.05 -35.02
N SER A 266 19.43 10.86 -36.21
CA SER A 266 19.50 11.91 -37.23
C SER A 266 18.33 11.89 -38.22
N ASP A 267 17.52 10.82 -38.24
CA ASP A 267 16.55 10.55 -39.31
C ASP A 267 15.19 9.98 -38.87
N LEU A 268 14.97 9.84 -37.55
CA LEU A 268 13.81 9.19 -36.90
C LEU A 268 13.63 7.69 -37.21
N LYS A 269 14.51 7.08 -38.01
CA LYS A 269 14.41 5.67 -38.40
C LYS A 269 15.39 4.81 -37.62
N THR A 270 16.63 5.29 -37.55
CA THR A 270 17.70 4.62 -36.82
C THR A 270 17.91 5.32 -35.49
N TRP A 271 17.78 4.57 -34.40
CA TRP A 271 17.94 5.08 -33.04
C TRP A 271 19.17 4.46 -32.42
N ARG A 272 20.05 5.29 -31.87
CA ARG A 272 21.25 4.87 -31.15
C ARG A 272 21.10 5.17 -29.68
N GLU A 273 21.49 4.22 -28.84
CA GLU A 273 21.63 4.48 -27.41
C GLU A 273 22.70 5.54 -27.14
N ARG A 274 22.34 6.54 -26.33
CA ARG A 274 23.24 7.57 -25.82
C ARG A 274 23.59 7.34 -24.36
N ALA A 275 22.64 6.85 -23.57
CA ALA A 275 22.81 6.49 -22.17
C ALA A 275 21.69 5.57 -21.71
N THR A 276 21.96 4.71 -20.73
CA THR A 276 21.00 3.78 -20.14
C THR A 276 21.05 3.82 -18.62
N GLY A 277 19.96 3.40 -17.96
CA GLY A 277 19.89 3.33 -16.51
C GLY A 277 19.85 4.69 -15.80
N ILE A 278 19.43 5.75 -16.50
CA ILE A 278 19.30 7.09 -15.89
C ILE A 278 18.16 7.04 -14.87
N THR A 279 18.46 7.42 -13.63
CA THR A 279 17.51 7.42 -12.51
C THR A 279 17.62 8.71 -11.70
N SER A 280 16.56 9.08 -10.99
CA SER A 280 16.56 10.21 -10.07
C SER A 280 15.88 9.84 -8.75
N ALA A 281 16.41 10.34 -7.64
CA ALA A 281 15.77 10.23 -6.33
C ALA A 281 14.61 11.24 -6.14
N THR A 282 14.46 12.18 -7.06
CA THR A 282 13.38 13.16 -7.08
C THR A 282 12.55 13.01 -8.37
N THR A 283 11.56 13.87 -8.56
CA THR A 283 10.77 13.89 -9.79
C THR A 283 11.51 14.51 -10.98
N ALA A 284 12.63 15.20 -10.74
CA ALA A 284 13.39 15.89 -11.77
C ALA A 284 14.53 15.02 -12.28
N TYR A 285 14.57 14.81 -13.60
CA TYR A 285 15.62 14.07 -14.28
C TYR A 285 16.40 14.99 -15.20
N ILE A 286 17.72 14.77 -15.26
CA ILE A 286 18.64 15.54 -16.09
C ILE A 286 19.62 14.57 -16.76
N TRP A 287 19.82 14.75 -18.06
CA TRP A 287 20.89 14.09 -18.80
C TRP A 287 21.57 15.08 -19.74
N SER A 288 22.90 15.06 -19.80
CA SER A 288 23.68 15.92 -20.70
C SER A 288 24.71 15.10 -21.47
N ALA A 289 24.94 15.45 -22.73
CA ALA A 289 26.02 14.87 -23.54
C ALA A 289 26.44 15.82 -24.68
N PRO A 290 27.62 15.57 -25.30
CA PRO A 290 27.99 16.27 -26.52
C PRO A 290 27.02 16.01 -27.67
N THR A 291 26.73 17.04 -28.47
CA THR A 291 26.03 16.91 -29.74
C THR A 291 26.92 16.15 -30.73
N GLU A 292 26.32 15.29 -31.55
CA GLU A 292 27.09 14.48 -32.53
C GLU A 292 26.81 14.83 -33.99
N GLY A 293 25.96 15.82 -34.22
CA GLY A 293 25.66 16.26 -35.57
C GLY A 293 24.89 17.58 -35.62
N PRO A 294 24.72 18.13 -36.84
CA PRO A 294 23.98 19.37 -37.05
C PRO A 294 22.47 19.22 -36.76
N ILE A 295 21.96 17.99 -36.81
CA ILE A 295 20.59 17.64 -36.43
C ILE A 295 20.67 16.38 -35.59
N GLU A 296 20.11 16.45 -34.39
CA GLU A 296 20.00 15.31 -33.50
C GLU A 296 18.64 15.37 -32.81
N LEU A 297 17.91 14.25 -32.87
CA LEU A 297 16.57 14.07 -32.33
C LEU A 297 16.68 13.08 -31.18
N PHE A 298 15.96 13.31 -30.08
CA PHE A 298 16.06 12.51 -28.87
C PHE A 298 14.73 11.87 -28.52
N ARG A 299 14.78 10.69 -27.92
CA ARG A 299 13.64 10.07 -27.23
C ARG A 299 14.09 9.44 -25.92
N LEU A 300 13.17 9.40 -24.98
CA LEU A 300 13.32 8.66 -23.75
C LEU A 300 12.58 7.34 -23.89
N VAL A 301 13.26 6.25 -23.53
CA VAL A 301 12.68 4.91 -23.46
C VAL A 301 12.72 4.47 -22.00
N LYS A 302 11.58 4.05 -21.48
CA LYS A 302 11.45 3.46 -20.14
C LYS A 302 11.90 2.00 -20.16
#